data_AF-A0A925W395-F1
#
_entry.id   AF-A0A925W395-F1
#
_cell.length_a   1.000
_cell.length_b   1.000
_cell.length_c   1.000
_cell.angle_alpha   90.00
_cell.angle_beta   90.00
_cell.angle_gamma   90.00
#
_symmetry.space_group_name_H-M   'P 1'
#
loop_
_entity.id
_entity.type
_entity.pdbx_description
1 polymer ?
#
loop_
_entity_poly.entity_id
_entity_poly.type
_entity_poly.pdbx_seq_one_letter_code
_entity_poly.pdbx_strand_id
1 'polypeptide(L)'
;MNGANHSGTITLNDIDPWTITAAAGERIIVSLAETGVFNATFQPQIRVSGPTGAQVAQNTQQFQAAQVDFYAPTAGTYTIVVGSFDLNGTG
;
A
#
# COMPACT_ATOMS: atom_id res chain seq x y z
N MET A 1 -9.76 5.10 -19.51
CA MET A 1 -9.91 5.93 -18.30
C MET A 1 -10.69 5.10 -17.31
N ASN A 2 -10.03 4.49 -16.33
CA ASN A 2 -10.65 4.01 -15.10
C ASN A 2 -9.58 4.14 -14.04
N GLY A 3 -9.89 4.84 -12.98
CA GLY A 3 -9.03 5.06 -11.83
C GLY A 3 -9.98 5.18 -10.66
N ALA A 4 -10.18 4.09 -9.94
CA ALA A 4 -11.00 4.09 -8.73
C ALA A 4 -10.12 4.59 -7.58
N ASN A 5 -10.47 5.73 -7.00
CA ASN A 5 -9.83 6.18 -5.77
C ASN A 5 -10.48 5.46 -4.60
N HIS A 6 -9.68 4.67 -3.87
CA HIS A 6 -10.07 4.07 -2.61
C HIS A 6 -9.38 4.83 -1.47
N SER A 7 -10.16 5.43 -0.58
CA SER A 7 -9.67 6.09 0.63
C SER A 7 -9.94 5.20 1.84
N GLY A 8 -8.93 5.01 2.68
CA GLY A 8 -9.02 4.28 3.94
C GLY A 8 -8.14 4.93 4.99
N THR A 9 -8.44 4.66 6.26
CA THR A 9 -7.63 5.09 7.41
C THR A 9 -7.06 3.84 8.07
N ILE A 10 -5.73 3.77 8.18
CA ILE A 10 -5.05 2.72 8.93
C ILE A 10 -4.59 3.27 10.28
N THR A 11 -4.65 2.44 11.32
CA THR A 11 -4.11 2.81 12.64
C THR A 11 -2.71 2.22 12.87
N LEU A 12 -2.03 2.71 13.90
CA LEU A 12 -0.67 2.25 14.23
C LEU A 12 -0.68 0.76 14.62
N ASN A 13 0.24 -0.03 14.06
CA ASN A 13 0.32 -1.48 14.23
C ASN A 13 -0.86 -2.27 13.61
N ASP A 14 -1.58 -1.66 12.69
CA ASP A 14 -2.62 -2.30 11.89
C ASP A 14 -2.08 -2.69 10.50
N ILE A 15 -2.73 -3.69 9.90
CA ILE A 15 -2.49 -4.15 8.53
C ILE A 15 -3.84 -4.25 7.83
N ASP A 16 -4.07 -3.39 6.85
CA ASP A 16 -5.30 -3.37 6.06
C ASP A 16 -5.06 -3.95 4.66
N PRO A 17 -5.68 -5.09 4.31
CA PRO A 17 -5.71 -5.56 2.93
C PRO A 17 -6.84 -4.88 2.14
N TRP A 18 -6.50 -4.32 0.98
CA TRP A 18 -7.44 -3.82 -0.02
C TRP A 18 -7.30 -4.59 -1.33
N THR A 19 -8.44 -4.87 -1.97
CA THR A 19 -8.47 -5.51 -3.28
C THR A 19 -9.00 -4.56 -4.34
N ILE A 20 -8.28 -4.43 -5.45
CA ILE A 20 -8.72 -3.68 -6.62
C ILE A 20 -8.69 -4.58 -7.85
N THR A 21 -9.58 -4.34 -8.80
CA THR A 21 -9.53 -4.98 -10.12
C THR A 21 -8.96 -4.00 -11.13
N ALA A 22 -7.99 -4.44 -11.93
CA ALA A 22 -7.34 -3.62 -12.94
C ALA A 22 -7.21 -4.39 -14.27
N ALA A 23 -7.25 -3.66 -15.38
CA ALA A 23 -6.92 -4.18 -16.69
C ALA A 23 -5.40 -4.23 -16.92
N ALA A 24 -4.93 -5.09 -17.81
CA ALA A 24 -3.52 -5.08 -18.22
C ALA A 24 -3.14 -3.72 -18.83
N GLY A 25 -2.01 -3.15 -18.38
CA GLY A 25 -1.55 -1.83 -18.79
C GLY A 25 -2.22 -0.66 -18.06
N GLU A 26 -3.10 -0.90 -17.11
CA GLU A 26 -3.68 0.15 -16.26
C GLU A 26 -2.65 0.64 -15.24
N ARG A 27 -2.53 1.97 -15.08
CA ARG A 27 -1.60 2.57 -14.10
C ARG A 27 -2.27 2.61 -12.73
N ILE A 28 -1.58 2.06 -11.73
CA ILE A 28 -2.03 2.00 -10.34
C ILE A 28 -1.04 2.79 -9.49
N ILE A 29 -1.56 3.73 -8.71
CA ILE A 29 -0.80 4.49 -7.73
C ILE A 29 -1.40 4.20 -6.36
N VAL A 30 -0.56 3.78 -5.42
CA VAL A 30 -0.96 3.58 -4.03
C VAL A 30 -0.08 4.47 -3.17
N SER A 31 -0.71 5.34 -2.39
CA SER A 31 -0.03 6.26 -1.47
C SER A 31 -0.57 6.05 -0.07
N LEU A 32 0.35 5.99 0.90
CA LEU A 32 0.07 5.85 2.31
C LEU A 32 0.83 6.94 3.04
N ALA A 33 0.15 7.74 3.84
CA ALA A 33 0.75 8.84 4.59
C ALA A 33 0.07 8.97 5.96
N GLU A 34 0.82 9.50 6.92
CA GLU A 34 0.29 9.83 8.24
C GLU A 34 -0.76 10.95 8.16
N THR A 35 -1.97 10.70 8.67
CA THR A 35 -3.06 11.69 8.73
C THR A 35 -3.29 12.11 10.19
N GLY A 36 -2.39 12.92 10.75
CA GLY A 36 -2.48 13.29 12.17
C GLY A 36 -1.30 14.10 12.70
N VAL A 37 -1.14 14.07 14.03
CA VAL A 37 0.04 14.61 14.71
C VAL A 37 1.24 13.74 14.35
N PHE A 38 2.31 14.36 13.87
CA PHE A 38 3.55 13.67 13.49
C PHE A 38 3.99 12.65 14.54
N ASN A 39 4.10 11.39 14.10
CA ASN A 39 4.67 10.30 14.87
C ASN A 39 5.93 9.79 14.19
N ALA A 40 7.09 10.07 14.81
CA ALA A 40 8.40 9.63 14.33
C ALA A 40 8.54 8.09 14.25
N THR A 41 7.66 7.34 14.91
CA THR A 41 7.69 5.86 14.89
C THR A 41 6.79 5.26 13.82
N PHE A 42 5.92 6.04 13.17
CA PHE A 42 5.05 5.56 12.10
C PHE A 42 5.87 5.20 10.86
N GLN A 43 6.05 3.89 10.59
CA GLN A 43 6.72 3.40 9.37
C GLN A 43 5.68 2.85 8.38
N PRO A 44 5.15 3.66 7.46
CA PRO A 44 4.21 3.19 6.45
C PRO A 44 4.89 2.19 5.51
N GLN A 45 4.19 1.10 5.23
CA GLN A 45 4.62 0.07 4.29
C GLN A 45 3.49 -0.26 3.32
N ILE A 46 3.86 -0.51 2.07
CA ILE A 46 2.96 -0.96 1.01
C ILE A 46 3.55 -2.21 0.37
N ARG A 47 2.73 -3.23 0.19
CA ARG A 47 3.03 -4.41 -0.62
C ARG A 47 1.87 -4.68 -1.56
N VAL A 48 2.17 -4.95 -2.82
CA VAL A 48 1.15 -5.26 -3.83
C VAL A 48 1.44 -6.61 -4.45
N SER A 49 0.44 -7.50 -4.39
CA SER A 49 0.44 -8.80 -5.05
C SER A 49 -0.57 -8.81 -6.20
N GLY A 50 -0.17 -9.38 -7.33
CA GLY A 50 -1.01 -9.52 -8.51
C GLY A 50 -1.94 -10.75 -8.44
N PRO A 51 -2.73 -10.99 -9.50
CA PRO A 51 -3.74 -12.04 -9.53
C PRO A 51 -3.19 -13.46 -9.34
N THR A 52 -1.90 -13.67 -9.61
CA THR A 52 -1.19 -14.95 -9.42
C THR A 52 -0.58 -15.10 -8.02
N GLY A 53 -0.75 -14.11 -7.15
CA GLY A 53 -0.08 -14.02 -5.84
C GLY A 53 1.36 -13.49 -5.91
N ALA A 54 1.92 -13.30 -7.12
CA ALA A 54 3.26 -12.74 -7.28
C ALA A 54 3.30 -11.27 -6.84
N GLN A 55 4.39 -10.87 -6.18
CA GLN A 55 4.59 -9.46 -5.81
C GLN A 55 4.88 -8.61 -7.05
N VAL A 56 4.15 -7.50 -7.17
CA VAL A 56 4.23 -6.58 -8.31
C VAL A 56 4.91 -5.27 -7.91
N ALA A 57 4.68 -4.79 -6.69
CA ALA A 57 5.30 -3.58 -6.16
C ALA A 57 5.44 -3.65 -4.63
N GLN A 58 6.42 -2.93 -4.08
CA GLN A 58 6.56 -2.77 -2.64
C GLN A 58 7.26 -1.45 -2.29
N ASN A 59 6.97 -0.91 -1.12
CA ASN A 59 7.72 0.18 -0.49
C ASN A 59 7.66 -0.01 1.03
N THR A 60 8.79 -0.32 1.67
CA THR A 60 8.86 -0.71 3.10
C THR A 60 9.91 0.06 3.90
N GLN A 61 10.46 1.16 3.37
CA GLN A 61 11.63 1.85 3.95
C GLN A 61 11.40 3.35 4.19
N GLN A 62 10.14 3.78 4.34
CA GLN A 62 9.81 5.19 4.43
C GLN A 62 9.42 5.59 5.85
N PHE A 63 9.86 6.77 6.27
CA PHE A 63 9.68 7.28 7.64
C PHE A 63 8.42 8.12 7.84
N GLN A 64 7.63 8.39 6.79
CA GLN A 64 6.48 9.33 6.86
C GLN A 64 5.39 9.05 5.82
N ALA A 65 5.77 8.61 4.62
CA ALA A 65 4.84 8.24 3.58
C ALA A 65 5.42 7.17 2.66
N ALA A 66 4.63 6.16 2.30
CA ALA A 66 4.99 5.17 1.30
C ALA A 66 4.19 5.42 0.02
N GLN A 67 4.82 5.22 -1.13
CA GLN A 67 4.13 5.21 -2.41
C GLN A 67 4.69 4.13 -3.32
N VAL A 68 3.82 3.51 -4.10
CA VAL A 68 4.18 2.70 -5.27
C VAL A 68 3.41 3.19 -6.49
N ASP A 69 4.04 3.08 -7.65
CA ASP A 69 3.49 3.48 -8.94
C ASP A 69 3.91 2.42 -9.96
N PHE A 70 2.94 1.70 -10.50
CA PHE A 70 3.20 0.59 -11.41
C PHE A 70 2.07 0.45 -12.44
N TYR A 71 2.38 -0.23 -13.54
CA TYR A 71 1.38 -0.66 -14.51
C TYR A 71 1.02 -2.12 -14.26
N ALA A 72 -0.27 -2.44 -14.25
CA ALA A 72 -0.77 -3.79 -14.08
C ALA A 72 -0.23 -4.71 -15.21
N PRO A 73 0.64 -5.70 -14.90
CA PRO A 73 1.20 -6.59 -15.93
C PRO A 73 0.14 -7.50 -16.58
N THR A 74 -0.89 -7.87 -15.83
CA THR A 74 -2.01 -8.69 -16.29
C THR A 74 -3.33 -8.15 -15.76
N ALA A 75 -4.43 -8.47 -16.46
CA ALA A 75 -5.75 -8.15 -15.95
C ALA A 75 -6.10 -9.07 -14.77
N GLY A 76 -6.74 -8.51 -13.75
CA GLY A 76 -7.26 -9.28 -12.62
C GLY A 76 -7.29 -8.50 -11.31
N THR A 77 -7.43 -9.24 -10.21
CA THR A 77 -7.48 -8.67 -8.86
C THR A 77 -6.08 -8.55 -8.27
N TYR A 78 -5.77 -7.36 -7.78
CA TYR A 78 -4.55 -7.05 -7.05
C TYR A 78 -4.89 -6.89 -5.57
N THR A 79 -4.07 -7.49 -4.71
CA THR A 79 -4.17 -7.33 -3.25
C THR A 79 -3.08 -6.36 -2.82
N ILE A 80 -3.50 -5.24 -2.26
CA ILE A 80 -2.65 -4.20 -1.69
C ILE A 80 -2.71 -4.39 -0.19
N VAL A 81 -1.58 -4.69 0.44
CA VAL A 81 -1.44 -4.72 1.88
C VAL A 81 -0.72 -3.45 2.28
N VAL A 82 -1.40 -2.63 3.08
CA VAL A 82 -0.79 -1.49 3.74
C VAL A 82 -0.64 -1.76 5.22
N GLY A 83 0.37 -1.17 5.84
CA GLY A 83 0.60 -1.34 7.27
C GLY A 83 1.43 -0.20 7.81
N SER A 84 1.42 -0.06 9.13
CA SER A 84 2.43 0.72 9.83
C SER A 84 3.03 -0.09 10.98
N PHE A 85 4.34 -0.02 11.12
CA PHE A 85 5.05 -0.66 12.23
C PHE A 85 5.71 0.42 13.08
N ASP A 86 5.67 0.27 14.40
CA ASP A 86 6.51 1.05 15.31
C ASP A 86 7.95 0.52 15.30
N LEU A 87 8.94 1.39 15.04
CA LEU A 87 10.37 1.04 15.19
C LEU A 87 10.78 0.82 16.66
N ASN A 88 9.89 1.04 17.62
CA ASN A 88 10.14 0.83 19.05
C ASN A 88 9.48 -0.46 19.55
N GLY A 89 9.67 -1.56 18.84
CA GLY A 89 9.41 -2.90 19.38
C GLY A 89 10.36 -3.22 20.54
N THR A 90 10.23 -2.52 21.67
CA THR A 90 10.65 -3.07 22.96
C THR A 90 9.51 -3.98 23.39
N GLY A 91 9.69 -5.27 23.14
CA GLY A 91 9.12 -6.28 24.03
C GLY A 91 9.69 -6.14 25.44
#